data_AF-A0A3D1UR60-F1
#
_entry.id   AF-A0A3D1UR60-F1
#
_cell.length_a   1.000
_cell.length_b   1.000
_cell.length_c   1.000
_cell.angle_alpha   90.00
_cell.angle_beta   90.00
_cell.angle_gamma   90.00
#
_symmetry.space_group_name_H-M   'P 1'
#
loop_
_entity.id
_entity.type
_entity.pdbx_description
1 polymer ?
#
loop_
_entity_poly.entity_id
_entity_poly.type
_entity_poly.pdbx_seq_one_letter_code
_entity_poly.pdbx_strand_id
1 'polypeptide(L)'
;MNRLKEIKELKALAEELQLENREIIRKYKITELASIYNGIGPDSFPEWLRGLISALHPSLAVVVFIHDIEWHESDGSKEKFTESNNRFKTNGYTVAKANYSWWNPLRYIVMNHARRFGNICQLFGWAAWCSPCECAVCKKKRGEE
;
A
#
# COMPACT_ATOMS: atom_id res chain seq x y z
N MET A 1 7.04 17.57 3.68
CA MET A 1 5.68 17.59 4.25
C MET A 1 5.72 16.87 5.59
N ASN A 2 4.98 17.31 6.61
CA ASN A 2 4.96 16.61 7.91
C ASN A 2 4.32 15.22 7.72
N ARG A 3 5.01 14.12 8.07
CA ARG A 3 4.54 12.74 7.88
C ARG A 3 3.16 12.48 8.49
N LEU A 4 2.85 13.10 9.63
CA LEU A 4 1.52 12.97 10.24
C LEU A 4 0.42 13.65 9.41
N LYS A 5 0.75 14.71 8.67
CA LYS A 5 -0.17 15.37 7.75
C LYS A 5 -0.47 14.48 6.54
N GLU A 6 0.57 13.87 5.96
CA GLU A 6 0.45 12.92 4.86
C GLU A 6 -0.46 11.73 5.24
N ILE A 7 -0.24 11.11 6.40
CA ILE A 7 -1.11 10.01 6.87
C ILE A 7 -2.57 10.45 7.02
N LYS A 8 -2.83 11.68 7.49
CA LYS A 8 -4.19 12.21 7.60
C LYS A 8 -4.84 12.38 6.22
N GLU A 9 -4.09 12.91 5.25
CA GLU A 9 -4.54 13.09 3.87
C GLU A 9 -4.82 11.73 3.20
N LEU A 10 -3.93 10.74 3.36
CA LEU A 10 -4.12 9.37 2.85
C LEU A 10 -5.35 8.69 3.46
N LYS A 11 -5.54 8.83 4.79
CA LYS A 11 -6.73 8.31 5.47
C LYS A 11 -8.03 8.95 4.95
N ALA A 12 -8.04 10.26 4.75
CA ALA A 12 -9.20 10.97 4.23
C ALA A 12 -9.52 10.51 2.80
N LEU A 13 -8.49 10.40 1.96
CA LEU A 13 -8.62 9.97 0.57
C LEU A 13 -9.12 8.52 0.45
N ALA A 14 -8.67 7.62 1.32
CA ALA A 14 -9.15 6.24 1.35
C ALA A 14 -10.66 6.14 1.64
N GLU A 15 -11.16 7.00 2.52
CA GLU A 15 -12.60 7.09 2.85
C GLU A 15 -13.38 7.78 1.73
N GLU A 16 -12.88 8.89 1.19
CA GLU A 16 -13.52 9.63 0.09
C GLU A 16 -13.72 8.72 -1.14
N LEU A 17 -12.69 7.97 -1.50
CA LEU A 17 -12.71 7.07 -2.66
C LEU A 17 -13.37 5.72 -2.38
N GLN A 18 -13.84 5.47 -1.16
CA GLN A 18 -14.45 4.22 -0.74
C GLN A 18 -13.58 2.99 -1.08
N LEU A 19 -12.27 3.09 -0.85
CA LEU A 19 -11.34 2.01 -1.18
C LEU A 19 -11.67 0.73 -0.39
N GLU A 20 -11.39 -0.41 -1.00
CA GLU A 20 -11.57 -1.72 -0.37
C GLU A 20 -10.63 -1.87 0.82
N ASN A 21 -11.16 -2.45 1.91
CA ASN A 21 -10.48 -2.69 3.17
C ASN A 21 -9.98 -1.42 3.91
N ARG A 22 -10.47 -0.22 3.57
CA ARG A 22 -10.08 1.03 4.22
C ARG A 22 -10.34 1.06 5.74
N GLU A 23 -11.27 0.25 6.23
CA GLU A 23 -11.60 0.10 7.65
C GLU A 23 -10.41 -0.40 8.48
N ILE A 24 -9.46 -1.12 7.88
CA ILE A 24 -8.23 -1.57 8.54
C ILE A 24 -7.43 -0.40 9.14
N ILE A 25 -7.50 0.78 8.50
CA ILE A 25 -6.82 2.00 8.95
C ILE A 25 -7.28 2.40 10.36
N ARG A 26 -8.54 2.13 10.70
CA ARG A 26 -9.17 2.56 11.97
C ARG A 26 -8.63 1.83 13.19
N LYS A 27 -7.93 0.70 12.99
CA LYS A 27 -7.33 -0.09 14.08
C LYS A 27 -6.12 0.59 14.73
N TYR A 28 -5.55 1.59 14.07
CA TYR A 28 -4.26 2.17 14.44
C TYR A 28 -4.35 3.68 14.70
N LYS A 29 -3.53 4.16 15.62
CA LYS A 29 -3.30 5.60 15.81
C LYS A 29 -2.48 6.16 14.66
N ILE A 30 -2.60 7.46 14.40
CA ILE A 30 -1.83 8.15 13.34
C ILE A 30 -0.31 7.94 13.50
N THR A 31 0.20 7.89 14.73
CA THR A 31 1.62 7.64 15.01
C THR A 31 2.07 6.22 14.66
N GLU A 32 1.19 5.23 14.86
CA GLU A 32 1.44 3.84 14.49
C GLU A 32 1.38 3.68 12.98
N LEU A 33 0.36 4.28 12.34
CA LEU A 33 0.24 4.35 10.89
C LEU A 33 1.48 4.99 10.23
N ALA A 34 2.03 6.06 10.83
CA ALA A 34 3.26 6.68 10.35
C ALA A 34 4.51 5.81 10.48
N SER A 35 4.47 4.80 11.37
CA SER A 35 5.54 3.81 11.59
C SER A 35 5.35 2.54 10.76
N ILE A 36 4.11 2.21 10.40
CA ILE A 36 3.75 1.10 9.51
C ILE A 36 3.95 1.49 8.05
N TYR A 37 3.50 2.69 7.68
CA TYR A 37 3.61 3.21 6.33
C TYR A 37 5.08 3.48 6.00
N ASN A 38 5.62 2.63 5.13
CA ASN A 38 7.00 2.72 4.69
C ASN A 38 7.18 3.71 3.53
N GLY A 39 6.08 4.28 3.03
CA GLY A 39 6.07 5.07 1.82
C GLY A 39 5.95 4.17 0.58
N ILE A 40 6.18 4.74 -0.60
CA ILE A 40 6.22 3.94 -1.82
C ILE A 40 7.59 3.23 -1.86
N GLY A 41 7.61 1.94 -1.51
CA GLY A 41 8.75 1.04 -1.64
C GLY A 41 9.72 1.01 -0.44
N PRO A 42 9.91 -0.16 0.20
CA PRO A 42 10.97 -0.37 1.18
C PRO A 42 12.36 -0.05 0.63
N ASP A 43 13.27 0.37 1.52
CA ASP A 43 14.68 0.56 1.18
C ASP A 43 15.36 -0.72 0.66
N SER A 44 14.83 -1.88 1.05
CA SER A 44 15.31 -3.20 0.66
C SER A 44 14.91 -3.63 -0.75
N PHE A 45 14.11 -2.83 -1.48
CA PHE A 45 13.69 -3.20 -2.82
C PHE A 45 14.80 -3.00 -3.86
N PRO A 46 14.93 -3.92 -4.83
CA PRO A 46 15.85 -3.74 -5.96
C PRO A 46 15.61 -2.41 -6.68
N GLU A 47 16.68 -1.80 -7.20
CA GLU A 47 16.62 -0.45 -7.77
C GLU A 47 15.64 -0.33 -8.96
N TRP A 48 15.50 -1.40 -9.76
CA TRP A 48 14.48 -1.46 -10.82
C TRP A 48 13.04 -1.42 -10.27
N LEU A 49 12.81 -2.00 -9.09
CA LEU A 49 11.52 -1.99 -8.40
C LEU A 49 11.27 -0.63 -7.74
N ARG A 50 12.32 0.03 -7.23
CA ARG A 50 12.27 1.43 -6.77
C ARG A 50 12.00 2.42 -7.90
N GLY A 51 12.54 2.17 -9.10
CA GLY A 51 12.24 2.93 -10.30
C GLY A 51 10.79 2.75 -10.78
N LEU A 52 10.27 1.52 -10.73
CA LEU A 52 8.85 1.24 -10.99
C LEU A 52 7.94 1.96 -9.98
N ILE A 53 8.36 1.99 -8.72
CA ILE A 53 7.71 2.65 -7.58
C ILE A 53 7.77 4.18 -7.68
N SER A 54 8.88 4.74 -8.15
CA SER A 54 8.98 6.17 -8.45
C SER A 54 8.08 6.56 -9.63
N ALA A 55 7.80 5.62 -10.53
CA ALA A 55 6.81 5.75 -11.59
C ALA A 55 5.38 5.43 -11.14
N LEU A 56 5.16 4.88 -9.93
CA LEU A 56 3.83 4.86 -9.34
C LEU A 56 3.43 6.31 -9.10
N HIS A 57 2.45 6.76 -9.88
CA HIS A 57 1.91 8.11 -9.82
C HIS A 57 1.53 8.45 -8.35
N PRO A 58 1.75 9.69 -7.87
CA PRO A 58 1.40 10.10 -6.50
C PRO A 58 -0.03 9.72 -6.08
N SER A 59 -0.94 9.59 -7.04
CA SER A 59 -2.31 9.10 -6.80
C SER A 59 -2.40 7.71 -6.17
N LEU A 60 -1.42 6.83 -6.39
CA LEU A 60 -1.41 5.47 -5.84
C LEU A 60 -0.86 5.39 -4.41
N ALA A 61 -0.37 6.48 -3.83
CA ALA A 61 0.14 6.50 -2.46
C ALA A 61 -0.88 5.95 -1.45
N VAL A 62 -2.17 6.25 -1.63
CA VAL A 62 -3.26 5.75 -0.78
C VAL A 62 -3.50 4.24 -0.91
N VAL A 63 -3.21 3.68 -2.09
CA VAL A 63 -3.32 2.23 -2.34
C VAL A 63 -2.19 1.49 -1.63
N VAL A 64 -0.98 2.02 -1.75
CA VAL A 64 0.21 1.51 -1.04
C VAL A 64 0.01 1.63 0.47
N PHE A 65 -0.58 2.72 0.94
CA PHE A 65 -0.87 2.91 2.36
C PHE A 65 -1.77 1.82 2.94
N ILE A 66 -2.86 1.45 2.27
CA ILE A 66 -3.71 0.33 2.70
C ILE A 66 -2.92 -0.98 2.64
N HIS A 67 -2.16 -1.21 1.57
CA HIS A 67 -1.36 -2.42 1.38
C HIS A 67 -0.32 -2.62 2.48
N ASP A 68 0.43 -1.59 2.87
CA ASP A 68 1.41 -1.67 3.95
C ASP A 68 0.76 -2.09 5.28
N ILE A 69 -0.46 -1.62 5.56
CA ILE A 69 -1.20 -2.00 6.77
C ILE A 69 -1.66 -3.46 6.68
N GLU A 70 -2.14 -3.92 5.53
CA GLU A 70 -2.50 -5.32 5.32
C GLU A 70 -1.30 -6.27 5.53
N TRP A 71 -0.12 -5.86 5.08
CA TRP A 71 1.12 -6.63 5.24
C TRP A 71 1.65 -6.59 6.66
N HIS A 72 1.45 -5.48 7.36
CA HIS A 72 1.70 -5.41 8.80
C HIS A 72 0.78 -6.38 9.58
N GLU A 73 -0.46 -6.58 9.13
CA GLU A 73 -1.40 -7.57 9.69
C GLU A 73 -1.27 -8.98 9.06
N SER A 74 -0.20 -9.25 8.32
CA SER A 74 0.01 -10.56 7.70
C SER A 74 -0.08 -11.69 8.74
N ASP A 75 -0.91 -12.69 8.43
CA ASP A 75 -1.03 -13.94 9.18
C ASP A 75 -0.34 -15.11 8.47
N GLY A 76 0.41 -14.84 7.40
CA GLY A 76 1.05 -15.88 6.59
C GLY A 76 0.08 -16.72 5.73
N SER A 77 -1.22 -16.37 5.65
CA SER A 77 -2.18 -17.06 4.77
C SER A 77 -1.94 -16.73 3.30
N LYS A 78 -2.00 -17.76 2.46
CA LYS A 78 -1.89 -17.62 1.00
C LYS A 78 -3.13 -16.97 0.38
N GLU A 79 -4.29 -17.24 0.97
CA GLU A 79 -5.57 -16.64 0.60
C GLU A 79 -5.50 -15.13 0.83
N LYS A 80 -5.17 -14.69 2.05
CA LYS A 80 -5.07 -13.25 2.37
C LYS A 80 -3.97 -12.53 1.63
N PHE A 81 -2.83 -13.19 1.39
CA PHE A 81 -1.78 -12.66 0.52
C PHE A 81 -2.32 -12.35 -0.89
N THR A 82 -3.05 -13.30 -1.46
CA THR A 82 -3.64 -13.15 -2.81
C THR A 82 -4.74 -12.10 -2.82
N GLU A 83 -5.56 -12.04 -1.78
CA GLU A 83 -6.59 -11.00 -1.61
C GLU A 83 -5.98 -9.60 -1.51
N SER A 84 -4.94 -9.40 -0.69
CA SER A 84 -4.24 -8.11 -0.56
C SER A 84 -3.67 -7.65 -1.90
N ASN A 85 -3.01 -8.53 -2.64
CA ASN A 85 -2.47 -8.21 -3.96
C ASN A 85 -3.55 -7.92 -5.02
N ASN A 86 -4.72 -8.57 -4.92
CA ASN A 86 -5.86 -8.27 -5.78
C ASN A 86 -6.51 -6.92 -5.42
N ARG A 87 -6.68 -6.63 -4.12
CA ARG A 87 -7.18 -5.34 -3.64
C ARG A 87 -6.29 -4.18 -4.06
N PHE A 88 -4.97 -4.37 -4.08
CA PHE A 88 -4.05 -3.37 -4.64
C PHE A 88 -4.44 -2.96 -6.07
N LYS A 89 -4.77 -3.94 -6.92
CA LYS A 89 -5.17 -3.69 -8.31
C LYS A 89 -6.52 -2.98 -8.37
N THR A 90 -7.51 -3.47 -7.63
CA THR A 90 -8.86 -2.89 -7.63
C THR A 90 -8.87 -1.46 -7.10
N ASN A 91 -8.21 -1.21 -5.97
CA ASN A 91 -8.07 0.13 -5.40
C ASN A 91 -7.31 1.07 -6.33
N GLY A 92 -6.24 0.60 -6.99
CA GLY A 92 -5.53 1.37 -8.00
C GLY A 92 -6.42 1.74 -9.20
N TYR A 93 -7.34 0.86 -9.58
CA TYR A 93 -8.32 1.15 -10.63
C TYR A 93 -9.32 2.20 -10.15
N THR A 94 -9.84 2.08 -8.94
CA THR A 94 -10.75 3.08 -8.34
C THR A 94 -10.11 4.47 -8.31
N VAL A 95 -8.87 4.57 -7.82
CA VAL A 95 -8.08 5.81 -7.82
C VAL A 95 -7.91 6.38 -9.23
N ALA A 96 -7.57 5.55 -10.22
CA ALA A 96 -7.40 6.01 -11.58
C ALA A 96 -8.71 6.55 -12.19
N LYS A 97 -9.83 5.87 -11.92
CA LYS A 97 -11.16 6.27 -12.41
C LYS A 97 -11.67 7.56 -11.76
N ALA A 98 -11.30 7.81 -10.50
CA ALA A 98 -11.65 9.02 -9.78
C ALA A 98 -10.84 10.24 -10.25
N ASN A 99 -9.55 10.05 -10.52
CA ASN A 99 -8.66 11.15 -10.91
C ASN A 99 -8.70 11.48 -12.41
N TYR A 100 -9.16 10.57 -13.26
CA TYR A 100 -9.08 10.72 -14.72
C TYR A 100 -10.36 10.26 -15.43
N SER A 101 -10.87 11.13 -16.30
CA SER A 101 -11.95 10.82 -17.23
C SER A 101 -11.57 9.65 -18.16
N TRP A 102 -12.57 8.98 -18.72
CA TRP A 102 -12.35 7.77 -19.53
C TRP A 102 -11.52 8.02 -20.80
N TRP A 103 -11.51 9.22 -21.37
CA TRP A 103 -10.67 9.56 -22.54
C TRP A 103 -9.23 9.91 -22.19
N ASN A 104 -8.90 10.11 -20.91
CA ASN A 104 -7.55 10.54 -20.52
C ASN A 104 -6.60 9.32 -20.49
N PRO A 105 -5.52 9.29 -21.29
CA PRO A 105 -4.60 8.15 -21.34
C PRO A 105 -3.91 7.87 -20.00
N LEU A 106 -3.73 8.89 -19.13
CA LEU A 106 -3.13 8.71 -17.81
C LEU A 106 -3.95 7.75 -16.93
N ARG A 107 -5.27 7.69 -17.10
CA ARG A 107 -6.15 6.72 -16.43
C ARG A 107 -5.62 5.29 -16.61
N TYR A 108 -5.35 4.93 -17.86
CA TYR A 108 -4.96 3.58 -18.23
C TYR A 108 -3.50 3.28 -17.86
N ILE A 109 -2.63 4.30 -17.89
CA ILE A 109 -1.26 4.19 -17.39
C ILE A 109 -1.27 3.88 -15.89
N VAL A 110 -2.03 4.62 -15.09
CA VAL A 110 -2.14 4.38 -13.63
C VAL A 110 -2.76 3.01 -13.34
N MET A 111 -3.81 2.60 -14.06
CA MET A 111 -4.37 1.25 -13.95
C MET A 111 -3.31 0.19 -14.27
N ASN A 112 -2.55 0.36 -15.35
CA ASN A 112 -1.51 -0.61 -15.71
C ASN A 112 -0.38 -0.65 -14.66
N HIS A 113 -0.01 0.48 -14.05
CA HIS A 113 0.96 0.53 -12.95
C HIS A 113 0.44 -0.26 -11.73
N ALA A 114 -0.80 -0.03 -11.31
CA ALA A 114 -1.42 -0.78 -10.22
C ALA A 114 -1.46 -2.30 -10.50
N ARG A 115 -1.81 -2.68 -11.74
CA ARG A 115 -1.81 -4.08 -12.19
C ARG A 115 -0.42 -4.70 -12.14
N ARG A 116 0.59 -4.01 -12.69
CA ARG A 116 1.99 -4.49 -12.72
C ARG A 116 2.54 -4.66 -11.32
N PHE A 117 2.32 -3.68 -10.44
CA PHE A 117 2.79 -3.75 -9.07
C PHE A 117 2.12 -4.91 -8.31
N GLY A 118 0.80 -5.02 -8.36
CA GLY A 118 0.10 -6.14 -7.72
C GLY A 118 0.54 -7.51 -8.26
N ASN A 119 0.89 -7.61 -9.55
CA ASN A 119 1.46 -8.84 -10.11
C ASN A 119 2.89 -9.12 -9.61
N ILE A 120 3.73 -8.10 -9.48
CA ILE A 120 5.08 -8.25 -8.93
C ILE A 120 5.02 -8.69 -7.46
N CYS A 121 4.16 -8.05 -6.65
CA CYS A 121 3.93 -8.48 -5.27
C CYS A 121 3.42 -9.93 -5.22
N GLN A 122 2.50 -10.33 -6.10
CA GLN A 122 2.02 -11.71 -6.16
C GLN A 122 3.13 -12.72 -6.49
N LEU A 123 4.05 -12.38 -7.39
CA LEU A 123 5.10 -13.29 -7.85
C LEU A 123 6.26 -13.40 -6.84
N PHE A 124 6.64 -12.30 -6.20
CA PHE A 124 7.88 -12.22 -5.42
C PHE A 124 7.66 -11.91 -3.94
N GLY A 125 6.45 -11.52 -3.55
CA GLY A 125 6.15 -11.03 -2.22
C GLY A 125 5.89 -12.10 -1.16
N TRP A 126 5.74 -13.37 -1.54
CA TRP A 126 5.33 -14.43 -0.61
C TRP A 126 6.28 -14.60 0.58
N ALA A 127 7.60 -14.61 0.33
CA ALA A 127 8.58 -14.74 1.40
C ALA A 127 8.50 -13.58 2.40
N ALA A 128 8.29 -12.36 1.89
CA ALA A 128 8.12 -11.18 2.73
C ALA A 128 6.80 -11.20 3.53
N TRP A 129 5.72 -11.71 2.93
CA TRP A 129 4.43 -11.91 3.61
C TRP A 129 4.55 -12.86 4.81
N CYS A 130 5.31 -13.95 4.65
CA CYS A 130 5.53 -14.91 5.73
C CYS A 130 6.60 -14.48 6.76
N SER A 131 7.32 -13.39 6.51
CA SER A 131 8.37 -12.92 7.41
C SER A 131 7.78 -12.10 8.56
N PRO A 132 8.36 -12.17 9.78
CA PRO A 132 7.94 -11.30 10.88
C PRO A 132 8.02 -9.82 10.47
N CYS A 133 7.00 -9.04 10.84
CA CYS A 133 7.02 -7.60 10.59
C CYS A 133 8.05 -6.93 11.50
N GLU A 134 8.99 -6.19 10.91
CA GLU A 134 10.09 -5.50 11.60
C GLU A 134 9.83 -4.00 11.83
N CYS A 135 8.60 -3.53 11.65
CA CYS A 135 8.24 -2.13 11.93
C CYS A 135 8.39 -1.80 13.42
N ALA A 136 8.56 -0.52 13.74
CA ALA A 136 8.74 -0.05 15.12
C ALA A 136 7.59 -0.49 16.07
N VAL A 137 6.37 -0.58 15.55
CA VAL A 137 5.20 -1.04 16.32
C VAL A 137 5.36 -2.50 16.75
N CYS A 138 5.83 -3.37 15.85
CA CYS A 138 6.01 -4.78 16.15
C CYS A 138 7.23 -5.04 17.04
N LYS A 139 8.34 -4.33 16.82
CA LYS A 139 9.53 -4.38 17.69
C LYS A 139 9.20 -3.99 19.12
N LYS A 140 8.46 -2.89 19.30
CA LYS A 140 7.97 -2.45 20.62
C LYS A 140 7.09 -3.52 21.30
N LYS A 141 6.19 -4.16 20.54
CA LYS A 141 5.35 -5.25 21.07
C LYS A 141 6.16 -6.48 21.50
N ARG A 142 7.30 -6.75 20.87
CA ARG A 142 8.21 -7.87 21.23
C ARG A 142 9.19 -7.53 22.35
N GLY A 143 9.29 -6.27 22.77
CA GLY A 143 10.22 -5.82 23.82
C GLY A 143 11.67 -5.65 23.32
N GLU A 144 11.86 -5.40 22.02
CA GLU A 144 13.17 -5.26 21.37
C GLU A 144 13.67 -3.79 21.32
N GLU A 145 13.32 -2.96 22.31
CA GLU A 145 13.70 -1.53 22.38
C GLU A 145 15.08 -1.27 23.01
#